data_AF-T1GGY7-F1
#
_entry.id   AF-T1GGY7-F1
#
_cell.length_a   1.000
_cell.length_b   1.000
_cell.length_c   1.000
_cell.angle_alpha   90.00
_cell.angle_beta   90.00
_cell.angle_gamma   90.00
#
_symmetry.space_group_name_H-M   'P 1'
#
loop_
_entity.id
_entity.type
_entity.pdbx_description
1 polymer ?
#
loop_
_entity_poly.entity_id
_entity_poly.type
_entity_poly.pdbx_seq_one_letter_code
_entity_poly.pdbx_strand_id
1 'polypeptide(L)'
;RVINLNLLPQITNVSLDYKQYSNGVCFDSGLVGMYLVNIEKKNEKYSFVKAYLKFLRTFARLETRNIFQTEIPGLIFLIREVFPHLHTWRFQDEQERNHIYQEIMAFFCDILDGSVKCNQKSILRDICVISLLNLENGLVLLRFIALGNPYLQLLMEMESNWIAPSANTILPLVRFSMKN
;
A
#
# COMPACT_ATOMS: atom_id res chain seq x y z
N ARG A 1 3.73 -14.93 -21.99
CA ARG A 1 3.26 -16.08 -21.18
C ARG A 1 4.08 -16.13 -19.89
N VAL A 2 3.72 -15.35 -18.86
CA VAL A 2 4.39 -15.34 -17.52
C VAL A 2 3.51 -16.03 -16.45
N ILE A 3 2.27 -16.35 -16.82
CA ILE A 3 1.18 -16.80 -15.96
C ILE A 3 1.31 -18.27 -15.50
N ASN A 4 2.18 -19.06 -16.15
CA ASN A 4 2.34 -20.51 -15.90
C ASN A 4 3.53 -20.89 -14.99
N LEU A 5 4.18 -19.92 -14.34
CA LEU A 5 5.37 -20.21 -13.52
C LEU A 5 5.08 -20.42 -12.02
N ASN A 6 3.80 -20.41 -11.58
CA ASN A 6 3.40 -20.46 -10.15
C ASN A 6 4.20 -19.48 -9.27
N LEU A 7 4.67 -18.39 -9.89
CA LEU A 7 5.60 -17.47 -9.27
C LEU A 7 4.88 -16.35 -8.54
N LEU A 8 3.66 -16.02 -8.99
CA LEU A 8 2.81 -14.98 -8.43
C LEU A 8 1.75 -15.61 -7.54
N PRO A 9 1.21 -14.88 -6.55
CA PRO A 9 0.05 -15.34 -5.81
C PRO A 9 -1.11 -15.66 -6.75
N GLN A 10 -1.81 -16.76 -6.49
CA GLN A 10 -2.89 -17.25 -7.34
C GLN A 10 -4.16 -17.48 -6.54
N ILE A 11 -5.28 -17.33 -7.22
CA ILE A 11 -6.60 -17.68 -6.72
C ILE A 11 -7.03 -18.94 -7.46
N THR A 12 -7.19 -20.05 -6.75
CA THR A 12 -7.51 -21.36 -7.34
C THR A 12 -8.96 -21.45 -7.82
N ASN A 13 -9.86 -20.62 -7.28
CA ASN A 13 -11.28 -20.62 -7.62
C ASN A 13 -11.80 -19.19 -7.86
N VAL A 14 -12.26 -18.93 -9.09
CA VAL A 14 -12.71 -17.60 -9.56
C VAL A 14 -14.21 -17.35 -9.29
N SER A 15 -14.96 -18.35 -8.81
CA SER A 15 -16.43 -18.25 -8.62
C SER A 15 -16.87 -17.82 -7.21
N LEU A 16 -15.95 -17.32 -6.38
CA LEU A 16 -16.25 -16.99 -4.98
C LEU A 16 -16.86 -15.60 -4.81
N ASP A 17 -17.62 -15.42 -3.72
CA ASP A 17 -18.19 -14.12 -3.35
C ASP A 17 -17.10 -13.18 -2.80
N TYR A 18 -17.28 -11.86 -2.91
CA TYR A 18 -16.26 -10.87 -2.51
C TYR A 18 -15.85 -11.00 -1.02
N LYS A 19 -16.77 -11.45 -0.15
CA LYS A 19 -16.50 -11.76 1.27
C LYS A 19 -15.63 -13.00 1.47
N GLN A 20 -15.68 -13.96 0.56
CA GLN A 20 -14.85 -15.17 0.64
C GLN A 20 -13.42 -14.87 0.19
N TYR A 21 -13.25 -13.98 -0.79
CA TYR A 21 -11.93 -13.46 -1.17
C TYR A 21 -11.27 -12.63 -0.07
N SER A 22 -12.02 -11.78 0.66
CA SER A 22 -11.46 -11.03 1.79
C SER A 22 -11.01 -11.96 2.92
N ASN A 23 -11.68 -13.10 3.11
CA ASN A 23 -11.25 -14.15 4.04
C ASN A 23 -10.09 -15.01 3.51
N GLY A 24 -9.64 -14.75 2.27
CA GLY A 24 -8.59 -15.45 1.54
C GLY A 24 -8.86 -16.94 1.36
N VAL A 25 -10.12 -17.30 1.13
CA VAL A 25 -10.49 -18.65 0.69
C VAL A 25 -9.93 -18.85 -0.72
N CYS A 26 -9.21 -19.95 -0.95
CA CYS A 26 -8.53 -20.29 -2.21
C CYS A 26 -7.36 -19.36 -2.62
N PHE A 27 -6.77 -18.62 -1.68
CA PHE A 27 -5.56 -17.84 -1.91
C PHE A 27 -4.30 -18.70 -1.66
N ASP A 28 -3.43 -18.79 -2.65
CA ASP A 28 -2.08 -19.36 -2.54
C ASP A 28 -1.05 -18.24 -2.76
N SER A 29 -0.21 -17.98 -1.76
CA SER A 29 0.86 -16.98 -1.84
C SER A 29 2.04 -17.43 -2.72
N GLY A 30 2.06 -18.69 -3.14
CA GLY A 30 2.99 -19.24 -4.11
C GLY A 30 4.46 -19.04 -3.69
N LEU A 31 5.35 -18.92 -4.68
CA LEU A 31 6.79 -18.74 -4.43
C LEU A 31 7.12 -17.38 -3.79
N VAL A 32 6.28 -16.36 -3.98
CA VAL A 32 6.46 -15.02 -3.41
C VAL A 32 6.37 -15.07 -1.88
N GLY A 33 5.37 -15.74 -1.31
CA GLY A 33 5.25 -15.94 0.14
C GLY A 33 6.43 -16.74 0.70
N MET A 34 6.82 -17.81 0.01
CA MET A 34 7.95 -18.66 0.42
C MET A 34 9.29 -17.88 0.42
N TYR A 35 9.55 -17.08 -0.62
CA TYR A 35 10.75 -16.27 -0.73
C TYR A 35 10.82 -15.21 0.37
N LEU A 36 9.69 -14.55 0.64
CA LEU A 36 9.58 -13.53 1.67
C LEU A 36 9.93 -14.10 3.06
N VAL A 37 9.40 -15.27 3.40
CA VAL A 37 9.63 -15.89 4.72
C VAL A 37 11.04 -16.48 4.83
N ASN A 38 11.52 -17.18 3.80
CA ASN A 38 12.76 -17.94 3.90
C ASN A 38 14.03 -17.12 3.62
N ILE A 39 13.93 -16.04 2.85
CA ILE A 39 15.09 -15.27 2.39
C ILE A 39 15.03 -13.84 2.93
N GLU A 40 13.98 -13.08 2.65
CA GLU A 40 13.94 -11.66 3.03
C GLU A 40 13.85 -11.44 4.54
N LYS A 41 12.95 -12.16 5.23
CA LYS A 41 12.83 -12.05 6.69
C LYS A 41 14.10 -12.47 7.43
N LYS A 42 14.90 -13.40 6.87
CA LYS A 42 16.17 -13.82 7.46
C LYS A 42 17.30 -12.82 7.21
N ASN A 43 17.30 -12.19 6.05
CA ASN A 43 18.32 -11.23 5.64
C ASN A 43 18.01 -9.80 6.09
N GLU A 44 16.81 -9.55 6.65
CA GLU A 44 16.31 -8.24 7.10
C GLU A 44 16.35 -7.15 6.00
N LYS A 45 16.35 -7.59 4.73
CA LYS A 45 16.35 -6.76 3.53
C LYS A 45 15.17 -7.13 2.65
N TYR A 46 14.34 -6.13 2.33
CA TYR A 46 13.04 -6.32 1.66
C TYR A 46 13.05 -5.78 0.23
N SER A 47 14.15 -6.00 -0.50
CA SER A 47 14.34 -5.51 -1.87
C SER A 47 13.40 -6.17 -2.88
N PHE A 48 13.04 -7.44 -2.67
CA PHE A 48 12.07 -8.16 -3.49
C PHE A 48 10.65 -7.69 -3.22
N VAL A 49 10.23 -7.45 -1.96
CA VAL A 49 8.91 -6.83 -1.68
C VAL A 49 8.77 -5.48 -2.39
N LYS A 50 9.81 -4.64 -2.36
CA LYS A 50 9.80 -3.37 -3.11
C LYS A 50 9.68 -3.58 -4.62
N ALA A 51 10.41 -4.53 -5.18
CA ALA A 51 10.34 -4.84 -6.60
C ALA A 51 8.96 -5.39 -6.99
N TYR A 52 8.37 -6.23 -6.14
CA TYR A 52 7.03 -6.78 -6.30
C TYR A 52 5.95 -5.69 -6.25
N LEU A 53 6.05 -4.75 -5.31
CA LEU A 53 5.15 -3.60 -5.23
C LEU A 53 5.23 -2.73 -6.48
N LYS A 54 6.44 -2.45 -6.97
CA LYS A 54 6.63 -1.71 -8.22
C LYS A 54 6.01 -2.45 -9.40
N PHE A 55 6.22 -3.76 -9.49
CA PHE A 55 5.62 -4.61 -10.51
C PHE A 55 4.09 -4.54 -10.47
N LEU A 56 3.49 -4.69 -9.28
CA LEU A 56 2.05 -4.64 -9.09
C LEU A 56 1.47 -3.27 -9.49
N ARG A 57 2.17 -2.18 -9.13
CA ARG A 57 1.77 -0.81 -9.49
C ARG A 57 1.86 -0.53 -10.98
N THR A 58 2.93 -0.99 -11.63
CA THR A 58 3.05 -0.89 -13.10
C THR A 58 1.98 -1.73 -13.79
N PHE A 59 1.67 -2.91 -13.26
CA PHE A 59 0.63 -3.79 -13.80
C PHE A 59 -0.76 -3.17 -13.69
N ALA A 60 -1.09 -2.58 -12.52
CA ALA A 60 -2.36 -1.88 -12.30
C ALA A 60 -2.57 -0.69 -13.25
N ARG A 61 -1.48 0.00 -13.63
CA ARG A 61 -1.53 1.11 -14.61
C ARG A 61 -1.75 0.66 -16.05
N LEU A 62 -1.44 -0.59 -16.38
CA LEU A 62 -1.54 -1.12 -17.74
C LEU A 62 -2.99 -1.45 -18.17
N GLU A 63 -4.00 -1.25 -17.30
CA GLU A 63 -5.44 -1.52 -17.53
C GLU A 63 -5.70 -2.82 -18.31
N THR A 64 -4.91 -3.86 -18.02
CA THR A 64 -5.07 -5.13 -18.72
C THR A 64 -6.33 -5.84 -18.22
N ARG A 65 -7.08 -6.48 -19.12
CA ARG A 65 -8.36 -7.17 -18.82
C ARG A 65 -8.25 -8.37 -17.85
N ASN A 66 -7.07 -8.62 -17.26
CA ASN A 66 -6.76 -9.78 -16.43
C ASN A 66 -6.64 -9.44 -14.93
N ILE A 67 -7.56 -8.62 -14.42
CA ILE A 67 -7.63 -8.18 -13.02
C ILE A 67 -7.71 -9.38 -12.05
N PHE A 68 -8.49 -10.41 -12.41
CA PHE A 68 -8.71 -11.60 -11.57
C PHE A 68 -7.48 -12.49 -11.38
N GLN A 69 -6.52 -12.47 -12.30
CA GLN A 69 -5.38 -13.40 -12.26
C GLN A 69 -4.17 -12.81 -11.53
N THR A 70 -4.03 -11.48 -11.47
CA THR A 70 -2.81 -10.85 -10.97
C THR A 70 -3.09 -9.76 -9.94
N GLU A 71 -4.08 -8.88 -10.17
CA GLU A 71 -4.35 -7.75 -9.29
C GLU A 71 -5.09 -8.18 -8.01
N ILE A 72 -6.13 -9.00 -8.12
CA ILE A 72 -6.87 -9.49 -6.93
C ILE A 72 -5.97 -10.35 -6.02
N PRO A 73 -5.24 -11.36 -6.52
CA PRO A 73 -4.32 -12.13 -5.66
C PRO A 73 -3.21 -11.25 -5.09
N GLY A 74 -2.65 -10.31 -5.87
CA GLY A 74 -1.63 -9.40 -5.39
C GLY A 74 -2.15 -8.45 -4.29
N LEU A 75 -3.37 -7.96 -4.41
CA LEU A 75 -4.03 -7.16 -3.38
C LEU A 75 -4.24 -7.96 -2.08
N ILE A 76 -4.77 -9.19 -2.20
CA ILE A 76 -4.99 -10.07 -1.04
C ILE A 76 -3.66 -10.39 -0.35
N PHE A 77 -2.62 -10.69 -1.11
CA PHE A 77 -1.26 -10.90 -0.59
C PHE A 77 -0.79 -9.68 0.24
N LEU A 78 -0.93 -8.48 -0.32
CA LEU A 78 -0.50 -7.26 0.37
C LEU A 78 -1.32 -6.96 1.62
N ILE A 79 -2.65 -7.02 1.54
CA ILE A 79 -3.53 -6.68 2.66
C ILE A 79 -3.48 -7.73 3.77
N ARG A 80 -3.19 -8.99 3.46
CA ARG A 80 -3.25 -10.09 4.43
C ARG A 80 -1.89 -10.55 4.93
N GLU A 81 -0.90 -10.69 4.06
CA GLU A 81 0.40 -11.26 4.45
C GLU A 81 1.48 -10.21 4.71
N VAL A 82 1.40 -9.05 4.06
CA VAL A 82 2.42 -8.02 4.17
C VAL A 82 2.01 -6.93 5.15
N PHE A 83 0.95 -6.17 4.84
CA PHE A 83 0.53 -4.97 5.57
C PHE A 83 0.33 -5.17 7.09
N PRO A 84 -0.44 -6.16 7.57
CA PRO A 84 -0.67 -6.36 9.00
C PRO A 84 0.59 -6.83 9.70
N HIS A 85 1.47 -7.59 9.03
CA HIS A 85 2.65 -8.18 9.65
C HIS A 85 3.90 -7.32 9.55
N LEU A 86 3.93 -6.30 8.67
CA LEU A 86 5.12 -5.49 8.41
C LEU A 86 5.67 -4.79 9.67
N HIS A 87 4.82 -4.51 10.65
CA HIS A 87 5.24 -3.91 11.92
C HIS A 87 6.05 -4.86 12.82
N THR A 88 5.89 -6.18 12.62
CA THR A 88 6.61 -7.22 13.38
C THR A 88 7.96 -7.57 12.76
N TRP A 89 8.20 -7.13 11.53
CA TRP A 89 9.41 -7.49 10.78
C TRP A 89 10.59 -6.65 11.25
N ARG A 90 11.76 -7.28 11.28
CA ARG A 90 13.02 -6.60 11.58
C ARG A 90 13.55 -5.98 10.30
N PHE A 91 13.83 -4.68 10.37
CA PHE A 91 14.40 -3.91 9.27
C PHE A 91 15.78 -3.43 9.68
N GLN A 92 16.71 -3.47 8.73
CA GLN A 92 18.00 -2.83 8.89
C GLN A 92 17.87 -1.29 8.97
N ASP A 93 16.91 -0.74 8.23
CA ASP A 93 16.59 0.69 8.22
C ASP A 93 15.09 0.93 8.42
N GLU A 94 14.75 1.74 9.42
CA GLU A 94 13.35 2.08 9.72
C GLU A 94 12.73 2.99 8.64
N GLN A 95 13.54 3.77 7.92
CA GLN A 95 13.06 4.58 6.79
C GLN A 95 12.61 3.70 5.62
N GLU A 96 13.30 2.59 5.38
CA GLU A 96 12.91 1.58 4.40
C GLU A 96 11.53 0.99 4.71
N ARG A 97 11.25 0.70 5.98
CA ARG A 97 9.94 0.22 6.44
C ARG A 97 8.85 1.24 6.12
N ASN A 98 9.07 2.50 6.45
CA ASN A 98 8.10 3.58 6.22
C ASN A 98 7.84 3.79 4.72
N HIS A 99 8.88 3.68 3.89
CA HIS A 99 8.74 3.76 2.44
C HIS A 99 7.88 2.63 1.87
N ILE A 100 8.05 1.40 2.35
CA ILE A 100 7.20 0.27 1.94
C ILE A 100 5.75 0.50 2.37
N TYR A 101 5.51 0.99 3.59
CA TYR A 101 4.16 1.36 4.02
C TYR A 101 3.51 2.42 3.15
N GLN A 102 4.26 3.46 2.77
CA GLN A 102 3.77 4.51 1.89
C GLN A 102 3.39 3.97 0.51
N GLU A 103 4.22 3.11 -0.10
CA GLU A 103 3.92 2.50 -1.39
C GLU A 103 2.68 1.59 -1.34
N ILE A 104 2.53 0.79 -0.28
CA ILE A 104 1.34 -0.05 -0.07
C ILE A 104 0.09 0.82 0.09
N MET A 105 0.17 1.89 0.89
CA MET A 105 -0.96 2.79 1.11
C MET A 105 -1.36 3.53 -0.17
N ALA A 106 -0.38 4.02 -0.91
CA ALA A 106 -0.61 4.67 -2.20
C ALA A 106 -1.31 3.71 -3.18
N PHE A 107 -0.92 2.43 -3.18
CA PHE A 107 -1.59 1.41 -4.00
C PHE A 107 -3.05 1.18 -3.57
N PHE A 108 -3.35 1.17 -2.28
CA PHE A 108 -4.74 1.08 -1.80
C PHE A 108 -5.56 2.29 -2.20
N CYS A 109 -5.02 3.50 -2.07
CA CYS A 109 -5.67 4.72 -2.54
C CYS A 109 -5.90 4.68 -4.05
N ASP A 110 -4.90 4.28 -4.85
CA ASP A 110 -5.01 4.14 -6.30
C ASP A 110 -6.18 3.19 -6.70
N ILE A 111 -6.40 2.10 -5.93
CA ILE A 111 -7.52 1.18 -6.13
C ILE A 111 -8.86 1.79 -5.72
N LEU A 112 -8.90 2.49 -4.59
CA LEU A 112 -10.13 3.11 -4.06
C LEU A 112 -10.60 4.29 -4.91
N ASP A 113 -9.66 5.08 -5.44
CA ASP A 113 -9.89 6.23 -6.32
C ASP A 113 -10.18 5.83 -7.78
N GLY A 114 -9.89 4.58 -8.14
CA GLY A 114 -10.16 4.03 -9.46
C GLY A 114 -11.62 4.21 -9.88
N SER A 115 -11.88 5.00 -10.93
CA SER A 115 -13.25 5.27 -11.39
C SER A 115 -13.99 3.97 -11.75
N VAL A 116 -15.22 3.83 -11.23
CA VAL A 116 -16.07 2.62 -11.29
C VAL A 116 -16.67 2.39 -12.69
N LYS A 117 -15.84 2.37 -13.73
CA LYS A 117 -16.31 2.19 -15.12
C LYS A 117 -16.48 0.73 -15.50
N CYS A 118 -16.01 -0.22 -14.68
CA CYS A 118 -16.06 -1.65 -14.97
C CYS A 118 -16.44 -2.45 -13.71
N ASN A 119 -17.40 -3.38 -13.83
CA ASN A 119 -17.88 -4.26 -12.74
C ASN A 119 -16.75 -5.08 -12.07
N GLN A 120 -15.61 -5.28 -12.73
CA GLN A 120 -14.47 -5.98 -12.14
C GLN A 120 -13.68 -5.09 -11.16
N LYS A 121 -13.63 -3.78 -11.44
CA LYS A 121 -12.97 -2.80 -10.55
C LYS A 121 -13.81 -2.53 -9.30
N SER A 122 -15.14 -2.64 -9.37
CA SER A 122 -16.00 -2.55 -8.18
C SER A 122 -15.75 -3.71 -7.22
N ILE A 123 -15.60 -4.94 -7.72
CA ILE A 123 -15.28 -6.12 -6.88
C ILE A 123 -13.92 -5.94 -6.19
N LEU A 124 -12.90 -5.47 -6.91
CA LEU A 124 -11.57 -5.20 -6.33
C LEU A 124 -11.66 -4.16 -5.20
N ARG A 125 -12.45 -3.09 -5.41
CA ARG A 125 -12.70 -2.06 -4.39
C ARG A 125 -13.41 -2.63 -3.16
N ASP A 126 -14.46 -3.42 -3.36
CA ASP A 126 -15.22 -4.02 -2.26
C ASP A 126 -14.36 -4.97 -1.43
N ILE A 127 -13.51 -5.78 -2.09
CA ILE A 127 -12.52 -6.64 -1.42
C ILE A 127 -11.53 -5.78 -0.63
N CYS A 128 -11.00 -4.70 -1.22
CA CYS A 128 -10.08 -3.79 -0.56
C CYS A 128 -10.71 -3.17 0.70
N VAL A 129 -11.92 -2.62 0.59
CA VAL A 129 -12.65 -1.98 1.69
C VAL A 129 -12.91 -2.98 2.83
N ILE A 130 -13.46 -4.15 2.53
CA ILE A 130 -13.78 -5.17 3.54
C ILE A 130 -12.51 -5.68 4.22
N SER A 131 -11.43 -5.88 3.44
CA SER A 131 -10.17 -6.39 3.98
C SER A 131 -9.45 -5.32 4.83
N LEU A 132 -9.56 -4.02 4.48
CA LEU A 132 -9.03 -2.92 5.29
C LEU A 132 -9.83 -2.69 6.58
N LEU A 133 -11.14 -2.94 6.55
CA LEU A 133 -12.01 -2.90 7.73
C LEU A 133 -11.76 -4.05 8.71
N ASN A 134 -10.95 -5.04 8.34
CA ASN A 134 -10.53 -6.10 9.25
C ASN A 134 -9.73 -5.53 10.42
N LEU A 135 -9.89 -6.12 11.62
CA LEU A 135 -9.35 -5.61 12.88
C LEU A 135 -7.83 -5.39 12.82
N GLU A 136 -7.08 -6.34 12.27
CA GLU A 136 -5.61 -6.27 12.20
C GLU A 136 -5.14 -5.08 11.34
N ASN A 137 -5.80 -4.86 10.21
CA ASN A 137 -5.48 -3.77 9.29
C ASN A 137 -5.93 -2.42 9.86
N GLY A 138 -7.10 -2.38 10.50
CA GLY A 138 -7.60 -1.20 11.21
C GLY A 138 -6.67 -0.74 12.34
N LEU A 139 -6.08 -1.68 13.10
CA LEU A 139 -5.09 -1.34 14.14
C LEU A 139 -3.81 -0.74 13.58
N VAL A 140 -3.33 -1.23 12.44
CA VAL A 140 -2.15 -0.65 11.76
C VAL A 140 -2.47 0.77 11.24
N LEU A 141 -3.65 0.97 10.66
CA LEU A 141 -4.11 2.31 10.23
C LEU A 141 -4.23 3.28 11.40
N LEU A 142 -4.83 2.85 12.52
CA LEU A 142 -4.93 3.65 13.74
C LEU A 142 -3.57 4.04 14.31
N ARG A 143 -2.58 3.13 14.26
CA ARG A 143 -1.20 3.44 14.64
C ARG A 143 -0.61 4.56 13.79
N PHE A 144 -0.83 4.56 12.47
CA PHE A 144 -0.35 5.66 11.63
C PHE A 144 -1.00 6.99 11.97
N ILE A 145 -2.30 7.02 12.24
CA ILE A 145 -3.01 8.24 12.65
C ILE A 145 -2.48 8.73 14.00
N ALA A 146 -2.28 7.82 14.95
CA ALA A 146 -1.78 8.14 16.28
C ALA A 146 -0.34 8.68 16.27
N LEU A 147 0.52 8.16 15.39
CA LEU A 147 1.90 8.65 15.21
C LEU A 147 1.98 9.93 14.35
N GLY A 148 1.08 10.07 13.37
CA GLY A 148 1.04 11.21 12.47
C GLY A 148 0.52 12.48 13.13
N ASN A 149 -0.43 12.38 14.06
CA ASN A 149 -1.00 13.53 14.76
C ASN A 149 0.05 14.37 15.53
N PRO A 150 0.88 13.80 16.43
CA PRO A 150 1.92 14.56 17.13
C PRO A 150 3.02 15.07 16.18
N TYR A 151 3.34 14.34 15.10
CA TYR A 151 4.29 14.81 14.09
C TYR A 151 3.76 16.01 13.31
N LEU A 152 2.49 15.98 12.90
CA LEU A 152 1.83 17.11 12.24
C LEU A 152 1.70 18.30 13.19
N GLN A 153 1.37 18.05 14.45
CA GLN A 153 1.33 19.11 15.45
C GLN A 153 2.70 19.77 15.63
N LEU A 154 3.79 18.98 15.70
CA LEU A 154 5.15 19.52 15.76
C LEU A 154 5.51 20.32 14.49
N LEU A 155 5.13 19.82 13.31
CA LEU A 155 5.35 20.53 12.05
C LEU A 155 4.58 21.85 12.02
N MET A 156 3.32 21.86 12.47
CA MET A 156 2.48 23.04 12.58
C MET A 156 3.03 24.03 13.62
N GLU A 157 3.57 23.55 14.73
CA GLU A 157 4.24 24.37 15.74
C GLU A 157 5.55 24.97 15.20
N MET A 158 6.30 24.22 14.37
CA MET A 158 7.50 24.72 13.69
C MET A 158 7.18 25.73 12.58
N GLU A 159 6.12 25.52 11.79
CA GLU A 159 5.64 26.50 10.80
C GLU A 159 5.03 27.73 11.47
N SER A 160 4.39 27.56 12.63
CA SER A 160 3.87 28.66 13.46
C SER A 160 4.98 29.36 14.27
N ASN A 161 6.20 28.87 14.22
CA ASN A 161 7.35 29.50 14.85
C ASN A 161 7.89 30.60 13.92
N TRP A 162 7.27 31.78 13.98
CA TRP A 162 7.66 33.01 13.28
C TRP A 162 9.11 33.49 13.58
N ILE A 163 9.86 32.77 14.42
CA ILE A 163 11.20 33.13 14.91
C ILE A 163 12.31 32.32 14.19
N ALA A 164 11.98 31.36 13.32
CA ALA A 164 12.96 30.70 12.46
C ALA A 164 12.95 31.34 11.04
N PRO A 165 13.92 32.21 10.70
CA PRO A 165 14.00 32.82 9.38
C PRO A 165 14.67 31.84 8.41
N SER A 166 13.97 30.81 7.95
CA SER A 166 14.39 30.12 6.71
C SER A 166 13.89 30.92 5.51
N ALA A 167 14.68 31.93 5.17
CA ALA A 167 14.84 32.64 3.91
C ALA A 167 13.76 32.43 2.81
N ASN A 168 12.93 33.45 2.66
CA ASN A 168 12.65 34.14 1.40
C ASN A 168 12.16 33.31 0.19
N THR A 169 10.84 33.16 0.05
CA THR A 169 10.22 33.20 -1.30
C THR A 169 8.77 33.68 -1.30
N ILE A 170 8.00 33.45 -0.24
CA ILE A 170 6.55 33.75 -0.24
C ILE A 170 6.25 35.21 0.15
N LEU A 171 7.02 35.80 1.06
CA LEU A 171 6.80 37.19 1.50
C LEU A 171 6.92 38.25 0.38
N PRO A 172 7.89 38.15 -0.56
CA PRO A 172 7.95 39.03 -1.72
C PRO A 172 6.77 38.87 -2.67
N LEU A 173 6.29 37.63 -2.88
CA LEU A 173 5.13 37.34 -3.74
C LEU A 173 3.85 37.97 -3.19
N VAL A 174 3.63 37.88 -1.88
CA VAL A 174 2.48 38.49 -1.21
C VAL A 174 2.57 40.03 -1.21
N ARG A 175 3.78 40.60 -1.09
CA ARG A 175 3.99 42.05 -1.28
C ARG A 175 3.73 42.53 -2.71
N PHE A 176 4.05 41.73 -3.72
CA PHE A 176 3.72 42.06 -5.11
C PHE A 176 2.22 41.99 -5.39
N SER A 177 1.49 41.06 -4.79
CA SER A 177 0.04 40.96 -4.95
C SER A 177 -0.77 42.02 -4.17
N MET A 178 -0.19 42.60 -3.11
CA MET A 178 -0.84 43.67 -2.32
C MET A 178 -0.54 45.09 -2.81
N LYS A 179 0.28 45.25 -3.86
CA LYS A 179 0.36 46.52 -4.61
C LYS A 179 -0.72 46.51 -5.70
N ASN A 180 -1.92 46.95 -5.34
CA ASN A 180 -2.91 47.58 -6.21
C ASN A 180 -3.68 48.60 -5.38
#